data_AF-A0A812HTH9-F1
#
_entry.id   AF-A0A812HTH9-F1
#
_cell.length_a   1.000
_cell.length_b   1.000
_cell.length_c   1.000
_cell.angle_alpha   90.00
_cell.angle_beta   90.00
_cell.angle_gamma   90.00
#
_symmetry.space_group_name_H-M   'P 1'
#
loop_
_entity.id
_entity.type
_entity.pdbx_description
1 polymer ?
#
loop_
_entity_poly.entity_id
_entity_poly.type
_entity_poly.pdbx_seq_one_letter_code
_entity_poly.pdbx_strand_id
1 'polypeptide(L)'
;MFAFGDVDKGYYELSVQNKPNISSASSDEVPIYILDSSDVTKGSQTSVTVEGKTIDNLPNKTLSSALNVPKNQQEMTATFTHNGISKTCKFSTKDTPQMVILDPYNRCYGLSFLTSFAD
;
A
#
# COMPACT_ATOMS: atom_id res chain seq x y z
N MET A 1 -1.26 14.02 -2.81
CA MET A 1 -2.20 12.96 -2.43
C MET A 1 -3.17 13.57 -1.44
N PHE A 2 -4.44 13.61 -1.80
CA PHE A 2 -5.53 14.06 -0.94
C PHE A 2 -6.39 12.84 -0.62
N ALA A 3 -6.71 12.62 0.64
CA ALA A 3 -7.68 11.63 1.05
C ALA A 3 -8.98 12.36 1.39
N PHE A 4 -10.06 12.07 0.68
CA PHE A 4 -11.42 12.44 1.07
C PHE A 4 -12.02 11.22 1.74
N GLY A 5 -12.80 11.36 2.81
CA GLY A 5 -13.35 10.18 3.46
C GLY A 5 -14.55 10.49 4.33
N ASP A 6 -15.46 9.53 4.38
CA ASP A 6 -16.55 9.46 5.35
C ASP A 6 -16.04 8.61 6.52
N VAL A 7 -15.63 9.28 7.58
CA VAL A 7 -15.01 8.67 8.77
C VAL A 7 -16.00 7.75 9.48
N ASP A 8 -17.30 8.07 9.43
CA ASP A 8 -18.37 7.32 10.10
C ASP A 8 -18.68 6.01 9.38
N LYS A 9 -18.46 5.96 8.05
CA LYS A 9 -18.67 4.76 7.22
C LYS A 9 -17.40 3.99 6.91
N GLY A 10 -16.24 4.48 7.36
CA GLY A 10 -14.94 3.87 7.08
C GLY A 10 -14.55 3.89 5.59
N TYR A 11 -15.10 4.83 4.82
CA TYR A 11 -14.85 4.96 3.40
C TYR A 11 -13.84 6.07 3.14
N TYR A 12 -12.76 5.77 2.41
CA TYR A 12 -11.72 6.74 2.08
C TYR A 12 -11.43 6.68 0.57
N GLU A 13 -11.53 7.83 -0.08
CA GLU A 13 -11.14 8.09 -1.45
C GLU A 13 -9.76 8.76 -1.48
N LEU A 14 -8.78 8.11 -2.09
CA LEU A 14 -7.44 8.67 -2.28
C LEU A 14 -7.33 9.27 -3.68
N SER A 15 -7.36 10.60 -3.77
CA SER A 15 -7.07 11.34 -4.99
C SER A 15 -5.60 11.71 -5.06
N VAL A 16 -4.87 11.13 -6.02
CA VAL A 16 -3.46 11.41 -6.25
C VAL A 16 -3.34 12.29 -7.50
N GLN A 17 -2.95 13.56 -7.34
CA GLN A 17 -2.76 14.50 -8.46
C GLN A 17 -1.80 13.97 -9.55
N ASN A 18 -0.83 13.15 -9.14
CA ASN A 18 0.03 12.37 -10.02
C ASN A 18 -0.24 10.89 -9.77
N LYS A 19 -1.33 10.35 -10.33
CA LYS A 19 -1.60 8.90 -10.29
C LYS A 19 -0.29 8.20 -10.68
N PRO A 20 0.27 7.35 -9.79
CA PRO A 20 1.55 6.74 -10.09
C PRO A 20 1.40 5.88 -11.35
N ASN A 21 2.39 5.97 -12.24
CA ASN A 21 2.32 5.40 -13.57
C ASN A 21 2.21 3.87 -13.46
N ILE A 22 1.13 3.28 -13.99
CA ILE A 22 0.83 1.83 -13.94
C ILE A 22 1.64 1.07 -15.04
N SER A 23 2.54 1.75 -15.75
CA SER A 23 3.05 1.32 -17.05
C SER A 23 4.05 0.14 -17.06
N SER A 24 4.19 -0.64 -15.99
CA SER A 24 5.26 -1.68 -15.93
C SER A 24 4.82 -3.05 -15.43
N ALA A 25 3.54 -3.32 -15.24
CA ALA A 25 3.10 -4.66 -14.86
C ALA A 25 3.02 -5.58 -16.09
N SER A 26 3.60 -6.77 -15.99
CA SER A 26 3.41 -7.84 -16.97
C SER A 26 1.95 -8.31 -16.98
N SER A 27 1.53 -9.11 -17.97
CA SER A 27 0.15 -9.60 -18.05
C SER A 27 -0.31 -10.31 -16.78
N ASP A 28 0.60 -10.88 -15.99
CA ASP A 28 0.33 -11.69 -14.80
C ASP A 28 0.63 -11.01 -13.46
N GLU A 29 0.98 -9.73 -13.50
CA GLU A 29 1.24 -8.93 -12.31
C GLU A 29 0.31 -7.72 -12.23
N VAL A 30 0.17 -7.18 -11.02
CA VAL A 30 -0.45 -5.88 -10.77
C VAL A 30 0.52 -5.02 -9.95
N PRO A 31 0.59 -3.70 -10.18
CA PRO A 31 1.37 -2.82 -9.34
C PRO A 31 0.61 -2.50 -8.07
N ILE A 32 1.30 -2.62 -6.93
CA ILE A 32 0.84 -2.12 -5.64
C ILE A 32 1.77 -1.03 -5.11
N TYR A 33 1.26 -0.19 -4.24
CA TYR A 33 2.00 0.83 -3.51
C TYR A 33 1.90 0.56 -2.02
N ILE A 34 2.97 0.85 -1.30
CA ILE A 34 3.05 0.67 0.14
C ILE A 34 3.15 2.03 0.80
N LEU A 35 2.38 2.24 1.87
CA LEU A 35 2.47 3.42 2.72
C LEU A 35 2.61 2.98 4.17
N ASP A 36 3.73 3.34 4.79
CA ASP A 36 3.85 3.33 6.23
C ASP A 36 3.48 4.71 6.77
N SER A 37 2.41 4.77 7.55
CA SER A 37 1.97 5.99 8.23
C SER A 37 1.92 5.82 9.75
N SER A 38 2.51 4.74 10.26
CA SER A 38 2.61 4.49 11.69
C SER A 38 3.26 5.66 12.41
N ASP A 39 2.84 5.95 13.64
CA ASP A 39 3.36 7.08 14.41
C ASP A 39 4.73 6.73 15.01
N VAL A 40 5.70 6.52 14.11
CA VAL A 40 7.07 6.25 14.51
C VAL A 40 7.75 7.58 14.75
N THR A 41 8.34 7.72 15.94
CA THR A 41 9.19 8.83 16.32
C THR A 41 10.18 9.13 15.19
N LYS A 42 10.26 10.40 14.82
CA LYS A 42 10.97 10.94 13.65
C LYS A 42 12.30 10.21 13.37
N GLY A 43 12.49 9.74 12.13
CA GLY A 43 13.77 9.19 11.64
C GLY A 43 13.81 7.68 11.42
N SER A 44 12.74 6.99 11.81
CA SER A 44 12.50 5.60 11.50
C SER A 44 12.40 5.31 10.00
N GLN A 45 13.36 4.55 9.47
CA GLN A 45 13.25 3.90 8.16
C GLN A 45 12.61 2.51 8.35
N THR A 46 11.59 2.20 7.55
CA THR A 46 10.89 0.92 7.58
C THR A 46 11.33 0.06 6.41
N SER A 47 11.62 -1.22 6.66
CA SER A 47 11.77 -2.20 5.58
C SER A 47 10.44 -2.94 5.42
N VAL A 48 9.95 -3.07 4.17
CA VAL A 48 8.71 -3.78 3.87
C VAL A 48 8.97 -4.94 2.93
N THR A 49 8.60 -6.15 3.34
CA THR A 49 8.72 -7.35 2.50
C THR A 49 7.34 -7.80 2.01
N VAL A 50 7.21 -8.03 0.70
CA VAL A 50 6.02 -8.55 0.02
C VAL A 50 6.46 -9.66 -0.94
N GLU A 51 5.99 -10.89 -0.75
CA GLU A 51 6.35 -12.04 -1.61
C GLU A 51 7.87 -12.20 -1.85
N GLY A 52 8.67 -12.00 -0.80
CA GLY A 52 10.13 -12.06 -0.89
C GLY A 52 10.81 -10.86 -1.58
N LYS A 53 10.04 -9.89 -2.09
CA LYS A 53 10.56 -8.59 -2.55
C LYS A 53 10.61 -7.62 -1.38
N THR A 54 11.73 -6.92 -1.20
CA THR A 54 11.92 -5.99 -0.08
C THR A 54 12.05 -4.56 -0.59
N ILE A 55 11.31 -3.65 0.05
CA ILE A 55 11.45 -2.20 -0.05
C ILE A 55 12.21 -1.76 1.20
N ASP A 56 13.50 -1.47 1.03
CA ASP A 56 14.31 -0.97 2.13
C ASP A 56 14.19 0.54 2.28
N ASN A 57 14.32 1.00 3.51
CA ASN A 57 14.38 2.43 3.86
C ASN A 57 13.17 3.24 3.39
N LEU A 58 11.97 2.66 3.41
CA LEU A 58 10.73 3.37 3.12
C LEU A 58 10.55 4.52 4.13
N PRO A 59 10.56 5.79 3.69
CA PRO A 59 10.36 6.90 4.60
C PRO A 59 8.92 6.91 5.14
N ASN A 60 8.76 7.21 6.42
CA ASN A 60 7.44 7.34 7.03
C ASN A 60 6.60 8.41 6.29
N LYS A 61 5.30 8.15 6.15
CA LYS A 61 4.28 8.99 5.49
C LYS A 61 4.57 9.26 4.01
N THR A 62 5.40 8.43 3.39
CA THR A 62 5.75 8.52 1.97
C THR A 62 5.28 7.26 1.25
N LEU A 63 4.64 7.44 0.09
CA LEU A 63 4.23 6.34 -0.76
C LEU A 63 5.46 5.71 -1.43
N SER A 64 5.53 4.38 -1.46
CA SER A 64 6.60 3.68 -2.15
C SER A 64 6.53 3.87 -3.68
N SER A 65 7.61 3.50 -4.37
CA SER A 65 7.52 3.15 -5.78
C SER A 65 6.59 1.95 -6.00
N ALA A 66 6.10 1.78 -7.23
CA ALA A 66 5.27 0.64 -7.59
C ALA A 66 6.04 -0.67 -7.38
N LEU A 67 5.41 -1.62 -6.70
CA LEU A 67 5.89 -2.99 -6.57
C LEU A 67 4.96 -3.91 -7.35
N ASN A 68 5.50 -4.58 -8.38
CA ASN A 68 4.74 -5.56 -9.13
C ASN A 68 4.59 -6.85 -8.31
N VAL A 69 3.37 -7.34 -8.17
CA VAL A 69 3.05 -8.57 -7.45
C VAL A 69 2.10 -9.44 -8.29
N PRO A 70 2.02 -10.76 -8.05
CA PRO A 70 1.11 -11.63 -8.80
C PRO A 70 -0.34 -11.13 -8.75
N LYS A 71 -1.02 -11.14 -9.90
CA LYS A 71 -2.46 -10.81 -10.00
C LYS A 71 -3.31 -11.97 -9.44
N ASN A 72 -4.59 -11.68 -9.14
CA ASN A 72 -5.61 -12.68 -8.78
C ASN A 72 -5.30 -13.52 -7.54
N GLN A 73 -4.51 -13.00 -6.60
CA GLN A 73 -4.23 -13.68 -5.34
C GLN A 73 -5.32 -13.36 -4.32
N GLN A 74 -5.86 -14.40 -3.67
CA GLN A 74 -6.91 -14.24 -2.65
C GLN A 74 -6.36 -13.69 -1.33
N GLU A 75 -5.11 -14.00 -1.00
CA GLU A 75 -4.42 -13.46 0.16
C GLU A 75 -2.94 -13.29 -0.18
N MET A 76 -2.41 -12.13 0.20
CA MET A 76 -1.01 -11.74 0.12
C MET A 76 -0.62 -11.05 1.42
N THR A 77 0.68 -11.02 1.72
CA THR A 77 1.19 -10.41 2.95
C THR A 77 2.24 -9.35 2.66
N ALA A 78 2.12 -8.21 3.35
CA ALA A 78 3.14 -7.19 3.43
C ALA A 78 3.63 -7.09 4.88
N THR A 79 4.92 -7.35 5.11
CA THR A 79 5.51 -7.31 6.45
C THR A 79 6.37 -6.08 6.61
N PHE A 80 5.89 -5.14 7.44
CA PHE A 80 6.56 -3.91 7.82
C PHE A 80 7.46 -4.20 9.01
N THR A 81 8.76 -3.94 8.90
CA THR A 81 9.73 -4.16 9.97
C THR A 81 10.38 -2.85 10.36
N HIS A 82 10.23 -2.51 11.65
CA HIS A 82 10.80 -1.33 12.26
C HIS A 82 11.63 -1.73 13.49
N ASN A 83 12.94 -1.45 13.47
CA ASN A 83 13.85 -1.76 14.58
C ASN A 83 13.71 -3.21 15.13
N GLY A 84 13.50 -4.18 14.23
CA GLY A 84 13.32 -5.60 14.58
C GLY A 84 11.91 -6.00 15.01
N ILE A 85 10.95 -5.06 15.10
CA ILE A 85 9.54 -5.34 15.34
C ILE A 85 8.82 -5.40 14.00
N SER A 86 8.16 -6.52 13.73
CA SER A 86 7.42 -6.71 12.49
C SER A 86 5.91 -6.65 12.69
N LYS A 87 5.23 -6.07 11.69
CA LYS A 87 3.76 -6.04 11.55
C LYS A 87 3.39 -6.52 10.16
N THR A 88 2.44 -7.44 10.09
CA THR A 88 2.01 -8.02 8.82
C THR A 88 0.62 -7.54 8.46
N CYS A 89 0.51 -6.97 7.27
CA CYS A 89 -0.75 -6.58 6.64
C CYS A 89 -1.15 -7.63 5.61
N LYS A 90 -2.40 -8.07 5.65
CA LYS A 90 -3.00 -8.95 4.64
C LYS A 90 -3.76 -8.12 3.61
N PHE A 91 -3.64 -8.48 2.34
CA PHE A 91 -4.37 -7.86 1.23
C PHE A 91 -4.65 -8.89 0.12
N SER A 92 -5.49 -8.58 -0.86
CA SER A 92 -5.97 -9.52 -1.89
C SER A 92 -5.87 -8.91 -3.27
N THR A 93 -4.95 -9.32 -4.16
CA THR A 93 -4.88 -8.76 -5.52
C THR A 93 -6.03 -9.22 -6.44
N LYS A 94 -6.95 -10.06 -5.94
CA LYS A 94 -8.21 -10.41 -6.61
C LYS A 94 -9.19 -9.24 -6.69
N ASP A 95 -9.19 -8.36 -5.69
CA ASP A 95 -10.16 -7.26 -5.53
C ASP A 95 -9.58 -5.90 -5.96
N THR A 96 -8.52 -5.93 -6.79
CA THR A 96 -7.75 -4.78 -7.30
C THR A 96 -7.14 -3.79 -6.29
N PRO A 97 -6.75 -4.17 -5.06
CA PRO A 97 -6.06 -3.27 -4.15
C PRO A 97 -4.72 -2.87 -4.78
N GLN A 98 -4.56 -1.57 -4.88
CA GLN A 98 -3.38 -0.94 -5.44
C GLN A 98 -2.56 -0.29 -4.34
N MET A 99 -3.06 -0.20 -3.10
CA MET A 99 -2.32 0.35 -1.96
C MET A 99 -2.46 -0.52 -0.71
N VAL A 100 -1.35 -0.75 -0.01
CA VAL A 100 -1.30 -1.36 1.32
C VAL A 100 -0.79 -0.33 2.32
N ILE A 101 -1.55 -0.09 3.38
CA ILE A 101 -1.30 0.96 4.35
C ILE A 101 -1.17 0.36 5.75
N LEU A 102 -0.12 0.75 6.46
CA LEU A 102 -0.04 0.64 7.92
C LEU A 102 -0.37 2.02 8.52
N ASP A 103 -1.48 2.11 9.28
CA ASP A 103 -1.97 3.37 9.84
C ASP A 103 -1.24 3.79 11.13
N PRO A 104 -1.44 5.03 11.63
CA PRO A 104 -0.86 5.52 12.89
C PRO A 104 -1.15 4.66 14.12
N TYR A 105 -2.25 3.89 14.10
CA TYR A 105 -2.71 3.03 15.18
C TYR A 105 -2.31 1.56 14.99
N ASN A 106 -1.39 1.27 14.07
CA ASN A 106 -0.93 -0.08 13.71
C ASN A 106 -2.03 -0.98 13.11
N ARG A 107 -3.02 -0.38 12.44
CA ARG A 107 -4.04 -1.10 11.67
C ARG A 107 -3.64 -1.15 10.20
N CYS A 108 -3.95 -2.27 9.57
CA CYS A 108 -3.60 -2.54 8.19
C CYS A 108 -4.80 -2.40 7.28
N TYR A 109 -4.60 -1.75 6.13
CA TYR A 109 -5.64 -1.56 5.12
C TYR A 109 -5.10 -1.91 3.74
N GLY A 110 -5.87 -2.68 2.98
CA GLY A 110 -5.74 -2.77 1.53
C GLY A 110 -6.77 -1.85 0.89
N LEU A 111 -6.34 -0.90 0.06
CA LEU A 111 -7.23 0.02 -0.65
C LEU A 111 -7.04 -0.16 -2.17
N SER A 112 -8.16 -0.21 -2.88
CA SER A 112 -8.19 -0.15 -4.34
C SER A 112 -8.35 1.32 -4.76
N PHE A 113 -7.60 1.80 -5.77
CA PHE A 113 -7.97 3.09 -6.36
C PHE A 113 -9.25 2.87 -7.15
N LEU A 114 -10.23 3.76 -6.96
CA LEU A 114 -11.37 3.82 -7.87
C LEU A 114 -10.82 4.25 -9.23
N THR A 115 -10.89 3.35 -10.21
CA THR A 115 -10.83 3.78 -11.60
C THR A 115 -12.16 4.44 -11.89
N SER A 116 -12.21 5.77 -11.96
CA SER A 116 -13.35 6.43 -12.57
C SER A 116 -13.48 5.87 -13.98
N PHE A 117 -14.50 5.05 -14.23
CA PHE A 117 -14.94 4.78 -15.57
C PHE A 117 -15.50 6.08 -16.12
N ALA A 118 -14.82 6.64 -17.10
CA ALA A 118 -15.43 7.53 -18.07
C ALA A 118 -14.78 7.16 -19.41
N ASP A 119 -15.64 6.68 -20.31
CA ASP A 119 -15.34 6.30 -21.70
C ASP A 119 -14.66 7.41 -22.51
#